data_AF-A0A967WHN6-F1
#
_entry.id   AF-A0A967WHN6-F1
#
_cell.length_a   1.000
_cell.length_b   1.000
_cell.length_c   1.000
_cell.angle_alpha   90.00
_cell.angle_beta   90.00
_cell.angle_gamma   90.00
#
_symmetry.space_group_name_H-M   'P 1'
#
loop_
_entity.id
_entity.type
_entity.pdbx_description
1 polymer ?
#
loop_
_entity_poly.entity_id
_entity_poly.type
_entity_poly.pdbx_seq_one_letter_code
_entity_poly.pdbx_strand_id
1 'polypeptide(L)'
;CWYEAVEERDPKGREPPRLRAKEISYYCHLGDVEGLRPLVWATGYQRQVDRAGEVVFIADGAAWIWRLVSYHFPHAVQIVDYCHAAAYLTPIAQAVWGETEEGQAWLEATRAILKQGRIEEVIGICEGYGRHAQAQEAVHKAVTYYRNNAERMDYGRLQAAGYLIGSGSVESACKRIGTQRLKRAGARWGHEGAQDTAKARAAWLS
;
A
#
# COMPACT_ATOMS: atom_id res chain seq x y z
N CYS A 1 -8.21 -3.81 -5.98
CA CYS A 1 -8.79 -4.82 -5.07
C CYS A 1 -9.89 -4.13 -4.30
N TRP A 2 -11.06 -4.74 -4.20
CA TRP A 2 -12.20 -4.24 -3.44
C TRP A 2 -12.67 -5.33 -2.50
N TYR A 3 -13.05 -5.01 -1.28
CA TYR A 3 -13.56 -5.97 -0.31
C TYR A 3 -14.38 -5.26 0.77
N GLU A 4 -15.18 -6.03 1.50
CA GLU A 4 -15.83 -5.56 2.72
C GLU A 4 -14.97 -5.92 3.92
N ALA A 5 -14.68 -4.95 4.78
CA ALA A 5 -13.97 -5.18 6.03
C ALA A 5 -15.00 -5.53 7.12
N VAL A 6 -14.98 -6.77 7.60
CA VAL A 6 -15.87 -7.25 8.65
C VAL A 6 -15.06 -7.54 9.90
N GLU A 7 -15.51 -7.03 11.04
CA GLU A 7 -14.94 -7.38 12.34
C GLU A 7 -15.24 -8.85 12.65
N GLU A 8 -14.18 -9.64 12.83
CA GLU A 8 -14.24 -11.02 13.29
C GLU A 8 -13.78 -11.06 14.75
N ARG A 9 -14.64 -11.61 15.61
CA ARG A 9 -14.37 -11.80 17.05
C ARG A 9 -14.09 -13.25 17.31
N ASP A 10 -13.08 -13.54 18.12
CA ASP A 10 -12.87 -14.90 18.64
C ASP A 10 -14.10 -15.31 19.47
N PRO A 11 -14.80 -16.41 19.11
CA PRO A 11 -15.94 -16.90 19.88
C PRO A 11 -15.61 -17.18 21.36
N LYS A 12 -14.33 -17.45 21.68
CA LYS A 12 -13.84 -17.71 23.04
C LYS A 12 -13.29 -16.45 23.73
N GLY A 13 -13.25 -15.31 23.05
CA GLY A 13 -12.78 -14.03 23.59
C GLY A 13 -11.31 -13.99 24.00
N ARG A 14 -10.47 -14.90 23.47
CA ARG A 14 -9.03 -14.98 23.80
C ARG A 14 -8.20 -14.02 22.97
N GLU A 15 -8.66 -13.73 21.75
CA GLU A 15 -8.01 -12.79 20.86
C GLU A 15 -8.83 -11.49 20.73
N PRO A 16 -8.16 -10.33 20.59
CA PRO A 16 -8.85 -9.09 20.25
C PRO A 16 -9.54 -9.21 18.89
N PRO A 17 -10.63 -8.45 18.65
CA PRO A 17 -11.30 -8.40 17.35
C PRO A 17 -10.31 -8.05 16.23
N ARG A 18 -10.49 -8.65 15.05
CA ARG A 18 -9.66 -8.38 13.87
C ARG A 18 -10.54 -8.08 12.67
N LEU A 19 -10.10 -7.16 11.82
CA LEU A 19 -10.76 -6.97 10.52
C LEU A 19 -10.37 -8.08 9.56
N ARG A 20 -11.38 -8.66 8.90
CA ARG A 20 -11.22 -9.65 7.84
C ARG A 20 -11.87 -9.15 6.57
N ALA A 21 -11.14 -9.28 5.47
CA ALA A 21 -11.66 -9.00 4.14
C ALA A 21 -12.63 -10.11 3.70
N LYS A 22 -13.85 -9.73 3.34
CA LYS A 22 -14.88 -10.60 2.73
C LYS A 22 -15.29 -10.05 1.37
N GLU A 23 -15.92 -10.89 0.55
CA GLU A 23 -16.39 -10.54 -0.79
C GLU A 23 -15.31 -9.81 -1.60
N ILE A 24 -14.12 -10.42 -1.69
CA ILE A 24 -12.96 -9.77 -2.30
C ILE A 24 -13.11 -9.82 -3.82
N SER A 25 -12.82 -8.72 -4.52
CA SER A 25 -12.65 -8.72 -5.97
C SER A 25 -11.36 -8.08 -6.40
N TYR A 26 -10.67 -8.75 -7.30
CA TYR A 26 -9.44 -8.30 -7.90
C TYR A 26 -9.68 -7.86 -9.34
N TYR A 27 -9.06 -6.74 -9.69
CA TYR A 27 -9.02 -6.22 -11.04
C TYR A 27 -7.57 -6.00 -11.39
N CYS A 28 -7.20 -6.38 -12.60
CA CYS A 28 -5.84 -6.24 -13.10
C CYS A 28 -5.89 -5.59 -14.48
N HIS A 29 -4.99 -4.64 -14.68
CA HIS A 29 -4.80 -3.97 -15.96
C HIS A 29 -3.29 -3.90 -16.21
N LEU A 30 -2.85 -4.38 -17.37
CA LEU A 30 -1.48 -4.21 -17.84
C LEU A 30 -1.56 -3.14 -18.93
N GLY A 31 -1.54 -1.88 -18.52
CA GLY A 31 -1.75 -0.73 -19.38
C GLY A 31 -1.50 0.56 -18.61
N ASP A 32 -1.93 1.68 -19.18
CA ASP A 32 -1.78 2.97 -18.54
C ASP A 32 -2.86 3.22 -17.47
N VAL A 33 -2.73 4.36 -16.81
CA VAL A 33 -3.70 4.78 -15.80
C VAL A 33 -5.08 5.01 -16.42
N GLU A 34 -5.17 5.52 -17.64
CA GLU A 34 -6.43 5.90 -18.27
C GLU A 34 -7.34 4.69 -18.53
N GLY A 35 -6.76 3.52 -18.82
CA GLY A 35 -7.51 2.26 -18.87
C GLY A 35 -7.98 1.74 -17.50
N LEU A 36 -7.31 2.11 -16.41
CA LEU A 36 -7.66 1.70 -15.05
C LEU A 36 -8.75 2.57 -14.42
N ARG A 37 -8.79 3.88 -14.71
CA ARG A 37 -9.73 4.83 -14.07
C ARG A 37 -11.20 4.40 -14.18
N PRO A 38 -11.72 4.03 -15.36
CA PRO A 38 -13.12 3.62 -15.50
C PRO A 38 -13.43 2.35 -14.70
N LEU A 39 -12.47 1.43 -14.58
CA LEU A 39 -12.64 0.20 -13.81
C LEU A 39 -12.79 0.50 -12.32
N VAL A 40 -11.98 1.40 -11.76
CA VAL A 40 -12.07 1.78 -10.35
C VAL A 40 -13.45 2.38 -10.06
N TRP A 41 -13.91 3.33 -10.88
CA TRP A 41 -15.23 3.93 -10.69
C TRP A 41 -16.38 2.93 -10.89
N ALA A 42 -16.36 2.16 -11.98
CA ALA A 42 -17.43 1.21 -12.29
C ALA A 42 -17.57 0.12 -11.22
N THR A 43 -16.45 -0.38 -10.69
CA THR A 43 -16.49 -1.33 -9.56
C THR A 43 -17.03 -0.69 -8.30
N GLY A 44 -16.65 0.55 -7.99
CA GLY A 44 -17.21 1.28 -6.85
C GLY A 44 -18.73 1.44 -6.96
N TYR A 45 -19.23 1.77 -8.15
CA TYR A 45 -20.67 1.82 -8.44
C TYR A 45 -21.35 0.46 -8.27
N GLN A 46 -20.78 -0.61 -8.85
CA GLN A 46 -21.32 -1.96 -8.73
C GLN A 46 -21.41 -2.43 -7.27
N ARG A 47 -20.47 -1.99 -6.44
CA ARG A 47 -20.42 -2.29 -5.00
C ARG A 47 -21.20 -1.32 -4.13
N GLN A 48 -21.95 -0.38 -4.73
CA GLN A 48 -22.77 0.60 -4.01
C GLN A 48 -21.96 1.37 -2.97
N VAL A 49 -20.74 1.80 -3.33
CA VAL A 49 -19.84 2.56 -2.45
C VAL A 49 -20.49 3.84 -1.92
N ASP A 50 -21.44 4.42 -2.66
CA ASP A 50 -22.28 5.54 -2.25
C ASP A 50 -23.20 5.24 -1.05
N ARG A 51 -23.46 3.95 -0.78
CA ARG A 51 -24.26 3.48 0.36
C ARG A 51 -23.43 2.92 1.50
N ALA A 52 -22.12 2.79 1.31
CA ALA A 52 -21.22 2.34 2.36
C ALA A 52 -21.15 3.40 3.45
N GLY A 53 -21.23 2.98 4.72
CA GLY A 53 -21.03 3.89 5.85
C GLY A 53 -19.63 4.47 5.89
N GLU A 54 -18.65 3.75 5.34
CA GLU A 54 -17.25 4.16 5.28
C GLU A 54 -16.55 3.56 4.06
N VAL A 55 -15.69 4.36 3.43
CA VAL A 55 -14.93 3.99 2.24
C VAL A 55 -13.46 4.27 2.50
N VAL A 56 -12.62 3.25 2.34
CA VAL A 56 -11.18 3.34 2.63
C VAL A 56 -10.38 2.90 1.42
N PHE A 57 -9.40 3.72 1.02
CA PHE A 57 -8.43 3.39 -0.01
C PHE A 57 -7.03 3.30 0.60
N ILE A 58 -6.39 2.14 0.43
CA ILE A 58 -4.98 1.91 0.79
C ILE A 58 -4.17 1.81 -0.50
N ALA A 59 -3.15 2.65 -0.67
CA ALA A 59 -2.31 2.66 -1.87
C ALA A 59 -0.86 3.12 -1.60
N ASP A 60 0.00 2.99 -2.60
CA ASP A 60 1.46 3.21 -2.52
C ASP A 60 1.91 4.67 -2.42
N GLY A 61 1.00 5.64 -2.32
CA GLY A 61 1.36 7.04 -2.23
C GLY A 61 1.57 7.76 -3.56
N ALA A 62 1.32 7.12 -4.71
CA ALA A 62 1.43 7.77 -6.01
C ALA A 62 0.34 8.86 -6.19
N ALA A 63 0.77 10.07 -6.56
CA ALA A 63 -0.10 11.24 -6.65
C ALA A 63 -1.31 11.05 -7.60
N TRP A 64 -1.14 10.27 -8.68
CA TRP A 64 -2.24 9.99 -9.61
C TRP A 64 -3.35 9.15 -8.98
N ILE A 65 -3.03 8.25 -8.04
CA ILE A 65 -4.02 7.44 -7.30
C ILE A 65 -4.86 8.38 -6.43
N TRP A 66 -4.21 9.29 -5.70
CA TRP A 66 -4.92 10.21 -4.83
C TRP A 66 -5.81 11.18 -5.59
N ARG A 67 -5.37 11.66 -6.76
CA ARG A 67 -6.23 12.45 -7.65
C ARG A 67 -7.45 11.64 -8.12
N LEU A 68 -7.25 10.38 -8.49
CA LEU A 68 -8.34 9.50 -8.92
C LEU A 68 -9.36 9.25 -7.80
N VAL A 69 -8.88 8.88 -6.60
CA VAL A 69 -9.72 8.62 -5.43
C VAL A 69 -10.46 9.88 -5.01
N SER A 70 -9.77 11.02 -4.92
CA SER A 70 -10.42 12.28 -4.53
C SER A 70 -11.48 12.75 -5.53
N TYR A 71 -11.30 12.43 -6.82
CA TYR A 71 -12.26 12.77 -7.86
C TYR A 71 -13.53 11.91 -7.81
N HIS A 72 -13.39 10.59 -7.63
CA HIS A 72 -14.54 9.67 -7.66
C HIS A 72 -15.17 9.42 -6.28
N PHE A 73 -14.38 9.54 -5.22
CA PHE A 73 -14.75 9.19 -3.84
C PHE A 73 -14.22 10.25 -2.86
N PRO A 74 -14.71 11.51 -2.94
CA PRO A 74 -14.16 12.65 -2.20
C PRO A 74 -14.23 12.50 -0.67
N HIS A 75 -15.11 11.64 -0.15
CA HIS A 75 -15.28 11.38 1.28
C HIS A 75 -14.50 10.14 1.76
N ALA A 76 -13.75 9.48 0.88
CA ALA A 76 -13.02 8.28 1.27
C ALA A 76 -11.80 8.61 2.14
N VAL A 77 -11.57 7.76 3.13
CA VAL A 77 -10.33 7.76 3.92
C VAL A 77 -9.20 7.26 3.03
N GLN A 78 -8.16 8.07 2.88
CA GLN A 78 -6.98 7.75 2.08
C GLN A 78 -5.82 7.40 3.00
N ILE A 79 -5.29 6.19 2.86
CA ILE A 79 -4.22 5.66 3.71
C ILE A 79 -3.07 5.22 2.81
N VAL A 80 -1.86 5.69 3.12
CA VAL A 80 -0.68 5.17 2.43
C VAL A 80 -0.33 3.81 3.01
N ASP A 81 -0.05 2.84 2.14
CA ASP A 81 0.45 1.54 2.55
C ASP A 81 1.72 1.66 3.40
N TYR A 82 1.64 1.19 4.64
CA TYR A 82 2.74 1.22 5.60
C TYR A 82 3.98 0.45 5.12
N CYS A 83 3.81 -0.74 4.54
CA CYS A 83 4.92 -1.54 4.03
C CYS A 83 5.64 -0.79 2.89
N HIS A 84 4.89 -0.12 2.02
CA HIS A 84 5.46 0.72 0.97
C HIS A 84 6.19 1.93 1.55
N ALA A 85 5.59 2.64 2.51
CA ALA A 85 6.22 3.78 3.17
C ALA A 85 7.50 3.40 3.93
N ALA A 86 7.49 2.26 4.63
CA ALA A 86 8.63 1.76 5.39
C ALA A 86 9.80 1.30 4.48
N ALA A 87 9.51 0.92 3.23
CA ALA A 87 10.54 0.50 2.28
C ALA A 87 11.48 1.65 1.87
N TYR A 88 11.05 2.91 1.97
CA TYR A 88 11.89 4.09 1.69
C TYR A 88 13.04 4.26 2.70
N LEU A 89 12.96 3.64 3.88
CA LEU A 89 14.02 3.69 4.89
C LEU A 89 15.20 2.76 4.53
N THR A 90 14.93 1.64 3.86
CA THR A 90 15.95 0.61 3.57
C THR A 90 17.14 1.15 2.77
N PRO A 91 16.96 1.91 1.67
CA PRO A 91 18.08 2.47 0.92
C PRO A 91 18.93 3.46 1.72
N ILE A 92 18.33 4.19 2.68
CA ILE A 92 19.07 5.10 3.57
C ILE A 92 19.99 4.28 4.47
N ALA A 93 19.43 3.24 5.11
CA ALA A 93 20.21 2.40 6.02
C ALA A 93 21.36 1.69 5.30
N GLN A 94 21.07 1.12 4.13
CA GLN A 94 22.09 0.47 3.29
C GLN A 94 23.19 1.44 2.86
N ALA A 95 22.84 2.67 2.50
CA ALA A 95 23.81 3.67 2.07
C ALA A 95 24.69 4.21 3.22
N VAL A 96 24.20 4.23 4.46
CA VAL A 96 24.95 4.76 5.61
C VAL A 96 25.77 3.66 6.31
N TRP A 97 25.20 2.47 6.47
CA TRP A 97 25.80 1.40 7.28
C TRP A 97 26.03 0.08 6.54
N GLY A 98 25.54 -0.08 5.31
CA GLY A 98 25.56 -1.38 4.61
C GLY A 98 24.69 -2.43 5.30
N GLU A 99 25.07 -3.71 5.18
CA GLU A 99 24.38 -4.84 5.81
C GLU A 99 24.97 -5.14 7.21
N THR A 100 24.80 -4.18 8.12
CA THR A 100 25.32 -4.25 9.51
C THR A 100 24.18 -4.28 10.53
N GLU A 101 24.51 -4.72 11.76
CA GLU A 101 23.56 -4.75 12.87
C GLU A 101 23.08 -3.34 13.25
N GLU A 102 23.95 -2.34 13.16
CA GLU A 102 23.63 -0.94 13.42
C GLU A 102 22.61 -0.39 12.42
N GLY A 103 22.78 -0.69 11.13
CA GLY A 103 21.82 -0.32 10.10
C GLY A 103 20.45 -0.96 10.30
N GLN A 104 20.44 -2.24 10.70
CA GLN A 104 19.21 -2.95 11.01
C GLN A 104 18.52 -2.39 12.27
N ALA A 105 19.27 -2.08 13.33
CA ALA A 105 18.74 -1.47 14.53
C ALA A 105 18.13 -0.08 14.25
N TRP A 106 18.81 0.73 13.43
CA TRP A 106 18.28 2.02 12.98
C TRP A 106 16.98 1.87 12.18
N LEU A 107 16.90 0.89 11.27
CA LEU A 107 15.69 0.61 10.49
C LEU A 107 14.51 0.27 11.40
N GLU A 108 14.69 -0.66 12.34
CA GLU A 108 13.62 -1.09 13.23
C GLU A 108 13.15 0.04 14.15
N ALA A 109 14.07 0.84 14.70
CA ALA A 109 13.73 2.01 15.50
C ALA A 109 12.93 3.05 14.68
N THR A 110 13.38 3.37 13.48
CA THR A 110 12.73 4.39 12.63
C THR A 110 11.38 3.90 12.12
N ARG A 111 11.25 2.61 11.79
CA ARG A 111 9.96 1.97 11.45
C ARG A 111 8.97 2.01 12.61
N ALA A 112 9.43 1.81 13.84
CA ALA A 112 8.57 1.91 15.01
C ALA A 112 7.99 3.33 15.20
N ILE A 113 8.79 4.36 14.95
CA ILE A 113 8.35 5.77 14.96
C ILE A 113 7.36 6.03 13.81
N LEU A 114 7.69 5.56 12.60
CA LEU A 114 6.80 5.67 11.43
C LEU A 114 5.45 5.03 11.73
N LYS A 115 5.43 3.83 12.29
CA LYS A 115 4.20 3.08 12.62
C LYS A 115 3.31 3.80 13.64
N GLN A 116 3.88 4.67 14.49
CA GLN A 116 3.12 5.52 15.40
C GLN A 116 2.49 6.74 14.70
N GLY A 117 2.76 6.97 13.41
CA GLY A 117 2.30 8.13 12.65
C GLY A 117 3.11 9.40 12.91
N ARG A 118 4.26 9.31 13.59
CA ARG A 118 5.12 10.47 13.94
C ARG A 118 5.97 10.89 12.74
N ILE A 119 5.32 11.30 11.66
CA ILE A 119 5.94 11.49 10.34
C ILE A 119 6.99 12.61 10.31
N GLU A 120 6.76 13.72 11.00
CA GLU A 120 7.71 14.84 11.07
C GLU A 120 9.04 14.45 11.73
N GLU A 121 8.99 13.55 12.71
CA GLU A 121 10.18 13.01 13.34
C GLU A 121 10.93 12.05 12.44
N VAL A 122 10.23 11.18 11.71
CA VAL A 122 10.84 10.32 10.68
C VAL A 122 11.54 11.17 9.63
N ILE A 123 10.91 12.26 9.18
CA ILE A 123 11.51 13.21 8.24
C ILE A 123 12.78 13.81 8.84
N GLY A 124 12.74 14.31 10.08
CA GLY A 124 13.91 14.87 10.75
C GLY A 124 15.06 13.87 10.92
N ILE A 125 14.75 12.62 11.27
CA ILE A 125 15.73 11.53 11.35
C ILE A 125 16.38 11.30 9.98
N CYS A 126 15.59 11.21 8.91
CA CYS A 126 16.12 11.00 7.55
C CYS A 126 16.99 12.19 7.09
N GLU A 127 16.56 13.42 7.33
CA GLU A 127 17.30 14.63 6.97
C GLU A 127 18.65 14.73 7.68
N GLY A 128 18.79 14.16 8.88
CA GLY A 128 20.08 14.03 9.59
C GLY A 128 21.16 13.33 8.78
N TYR A 129 20.79 12.46 7.83
CA TYR A 129 21.71 11.74 6.94
C TYR A 129 21.86 12.38 5.57
N GLY A 130 21.24 13.53 5.31
CA GLY A 130 21.27 14.20 4.00
C GLY A 130 22.65 14.66 3.53
N ARG A 131 23.62 14.79 4.46
CA ARG A 131 25.03 15.11 4.14
C ARG A 131 25.89 13.87 3.84
N HIS A 132 25.36 12.67 4.07
CA HIS A 132 26.09 11.44 3.75
C HIS A 132 26.06 11.22 2.23
N ALA A 133 27.23 11.28 1.59
CA ALA A 133 27.34 11.33 0.13
C ALA A 133 26.60 10.19 -0.59
N GLN A 134 26.64 8.97 -0.03
CA GLN A 134 25.97 7.81 -0.62
C GLN A 134 24.45 7.77 -0.34
N ALA A 135 23.98 8.46 0.71
CA ALA A 135 22.59 8.41 1.15
C ALA A 135 21.76 9.60 0.66
N GLN A 136 22.39 10.68 0.16
CA GLN A 136 21.73 11.94 -0.21
C GLN A 136 20.50 11.74 -1.11
N GLU A 137 20.62 10.92 -2.15
CA GLU A 137 19.53 10.63 -3.09
C GLU A 137 18.39 9.84 -2.42
N ALA A 138 18.74 8.84 -1.59
CA ALA A 138 17.76 8.04 -0.86
C ALA A 138 16.99 8.88 0.15
N VAL A 139 17.70 9.75 0.89
CA VAL A 139 17.12 10.71 1.84
C VAL A 139 16.19 11.68 1.10
N HIS A 140 16.63 12.26 -0.01
CA HIS A 140 15.81 13.19 -0.79
C HIS A 140 14.50 12.53 -1.25
N LYS A 141 14.55 11.30 -1.77
CA LYS A 141 13.36 10.54 -2.19
C LYS A 141 12.43 10.26 -1.03
N ALA A 142 12.95 9.73 0.08
CA ALA A 142 12.14 9.38 1.25
C ALA A 142 11.45 10.62 1.84
N VAL A 143 12.21 11.70 2.07
CA VAL A 143 11.67 12.95 2.63
C VAL A 143 10.62 13.56 1.70
N THR A 144 10.87 13.60 0.40
CA THR A 144 9.88 14.11 -0.57
C THR A 144 8.61 13.26 -0.55
N TYR A 145 8.77 11.93 -0.53
CA TYR A 145 7.65 10.99 -0.47
C TYR A 145 6.82 11.17 0.80
N TYR A 146 7.46 11.27 1.97
CA TYR A 146 6.81 11.48 3.27
C TYR A 146 6.09 12.82 3.34
N ARG A 147 6.73 13.92 2.92
CA ARG A 147 6.10 15.25 2.88
C ARG A 147 4.86 15.28 2.01
N ASN A 148 4.91 14.68 0.82
CA ASN A 148 3.78 14.66 -0.11
C ASN A 148 2.58 13.83 0.40
N ASN A 149 2.80 12.96 1.38
CA ASN A 149 1.83 11.98 1.83
C ASN A 149 1.52 12.06 3.33
N ALA A 150 2.05 13.05 4.05
CA ALA A 150 2.06 13.12 5.51
C ALA A 150 0.66 12.93 6.14
N GLU A 151 -0.35 13.60 5.58
CA GLU A 151 -1.75 13.51 6.04
C GLU A 151 -2.36 12.10 5.94
N ARG A 152 -1.82 11.25 5.06
CA ARG A 152 -2.27 9.87 4.81
C ARG A 152 -1.46 8.82 5.60
N MET A 153 -0.50 9.27 6.40
CA MET A 153 0.45 8.44 7.16
C MET A 153 0.29 8.58 8.68
N ASP A 154 -0.79 9.18 9.16
CA ASP A 154 -1.13 9.22 10.59
C ASP A 154 -1.61 7.83 11.06
N TYR A 155 -0.69 6.87 11.04
CA TYR A 155 -0.97 5.46 11.32
C TYR A 155 -1.47 5.26 12.75
N GLY A 156 -0.96 6.03 13.72
CA GLY A 156 -1.42 5.97 15.11
C GLY A 156 -2.92 6.26 15.22
N ARG A 157 -3.39 7.39 14.65
CA ARG A 157 -4.81 7.73 14.63
C ARG A 157 -5.62 6.73 13.82
N LEU A 158 -5.11 6.31 12.67
CA LEU A 158 -5.82 5.39 11.78
C LEU A 158 -6.04 4.02 12.43
N GLN A 159 -5.02 3.48 13.09
CA GLN A 159 -5.15 2.22 13.82
C GLN A 159 -6.07 2.35 15.05
N ALA A 160 -6.02 3.49 15.76
CA ALA A 160 -6.93 3.75 16.87
C ALA A 160 -8.40 3.84 16.43
N ALA A 161 -8.64 4.30 15.19
CA ALA A 161 -9.96 4.27 14.55
C ALA A 161 -10.33 2.90 13.96
N GLY A 162 -9.46 1.90 14.08
CA GLY A 162 -9.72 0.52 13.63
C GLY A 162 -9.33 0.23 12.18
N TYR A 163 -8.69 1.15 11.45
CA TYR A 163 -8.34 0.92 10.05
C TYR A 163 -7.17 -0.05 9.86
N LEU A 164 -7.21 -0.77 8.74
CA LEU A 164 -6.03 -1.44 8.18
C LEU A 164 -5.10 -0.39 7.58
N ILE A 165 -3.79 -0.54 7.80
CA ILE A 165 -2.75 0.38 7.29
C ILE A 165 -1.87 -0.22 6.19
N GLY A 166 -2.12 -1.47 5.80
CA GLY A 166 -1.35 -2.19 4.78
C GLY A 166 -2.25 -2.87 3.77
N SER A 167 -1.79 -2.98 2.53
CA SER A 167 -2.52 -3.55 1.40
C SER A 167 -2.26 -5.04 1.21
N GLY A 168 -2.04 -5.81 2.28
CA GLY A 168 -1.65 -7.23 2.20
C GLY A 168 -2.53 -8.12 1.30
N SER A 169 -3.83 -7.84 1.22
CA SER A 169 -4.74 -8.50 0.26
C SER A 169 -4.34 -8.25 -1.21
N VAL A 170 -3.95 -7.02 -1.54
CA VAL A 170 -3.42 -6.63 -2.85
C VAL A 170 -2.09 -7.31 -3.10
N GLU A 171 -1.14 -7.23 -2.16
CA GLU A 171 0.20 -7.83 -2.31
C GLU A 171 0.13 -9.35 -2.54
N SER A 172 -0.74 -10.03 -1.78
CA SER A 172 -1.02 -11.46 -1.96
C SER A 172 -1.55 -11.77 -3.36
N ALA A 173 -2.47 -10.95 -3.88
CA ALA A 173 -2.99 -11.12 -5.23
C ALA A 173 -1.93 -10.80 -6.30
N CYS A 174 -1.14 -9.73 -6.14
CA CYS A 174 -0.02 -9.41 -7.03
C CYS A 174 0.98 -10.58 -7.11
N LYS A 175 1.27 -11.24 -5.99
CA LYS A 175 2.12 -12.46 -5.96
C LYS A 175 1.46 -13.62 -6.72
N ARG A 176 0.16 -13.86 -6.54
CA ARG A 176 -0.58 -14.97 -7.16
C ARG A 176 -0.84 -14.76 -8.66
N ILE A 177 -1.05 -13.52 -9.10
CA ILE A 177 -1.30 -13.14 -10.50
C ILE A 177 0.02 -12.94 -11.23
N GLY A 178 0.90 -12.05 -10.75
CA GLY A 178 2.15 -11.73 -11.40
C GLY A 178 3.18 -12.84 -11.24
N THR A 179 3.71 -13.00 -10.03
CA THR A 179 4.85 -13.88 -9.78
C THR A 179 4.53 -15.35 -10.04
N GLN A 180 3.42 -15.87 -9.51
CA GLN A 180 3.09 -17.28 -9.61
C GLN A 180 2.47 -17.70 -10.94
N ARG A 181 1.95 -16.76 -11.75
CA ARG A 181 1.30 -17.10 -13.02
C ARG A 181 1.99 -16.51 -14.23
N LEU A 182 2.26 -15.20 -14.26
CA LEU A 182 2.88 -14.56 -15.42
C LEU A 182 4.39 -14.84 -15.50
N LYS A 183 5.10 -14.92 -14.36
CA LYS A 183 6.56 -15.10 -14.29
C LYS A 183 7.02 -16.57 -14.14
N ARG A 184 6.22 -17.54 -14.60
CA ARG A 184 6.58 -18.96 -14.52
C ARG A 184 7.66 -19.33 -15.55
N ALA A 185 8.46 -20.35 -15.24
CA ALA A 185 9.41 -20.92 -16.19
C ALA A 185 8.71 -21.34 -17.49
N GLY A 186 9.30 -20.97 -18.63
CA GLY A 186 8.75 -21.24 -19.97
C GLY A 186 7.62 -20.32 -20.42
N ALA A 187 7.16 -19.40 -19.57
CA ALA A 187 6.11 -18.46 -19.95
C ALA A 187 6.64 -17.40 -20.92
N ARG A 188 6.01 -17.29 -22.09
CA ARG A 188 6.24 -16.23 -23.08
C ARG A 188 4.90 -15.63 -23.45
N TRP A 189 4.78 -14.32 -23.34
CA TRP A 189 3.53 -13.62 -23.56
C TRP A 189 3.75 -12.48 -24.55
N GLY A 190 2.81 -12.31 -25.49
CA GLY A 190 2.53 -10.99 -26.04
C GLY A 190 1.80 -10.16 -24.99
N HIS A 191 1.79 -8.83 -25.15
CA HIS A 191 1.16 -7.90 -24.20
C HIS A 191 -0.32 -8.25 -23.92
N GLU A 192 -1.09 -8.50 -24.99
CA GLU A 192 -2.51 -8.88 -24.90
C GLU A 192 -2.69 -10.20 -24.13
N GLY A 193 -1.95 -11.25 -24.49
CA GLY A 193 -2.01 -12.54 -23.80
C GLY A 193 -1.61 -12.46 -22.32
N ALA A 194 -0.66 -11.61 -21.97
CA ALA A 194 -0.31 -11.34 -20.57
C ALA A 194 -1.47 -10.67 -19.83
N GLN A 195 -2.08 -9.66 -20.46
CA GLN A 195 -3.21 -8.92 -19.88
C GLN A 195 -4.42 -9.82 -19.66
N ASP A 196 -4.81 -10.62 -20.66
CA ASP A 196 -5.97 -11.49 -20.55
C ASP A 196 -5.76 -12.59 -19.52
N THR A 197 -4.55 -13.16 -19.47
CA THR A 197 -4.18 -14.11 -18.41
C THR A 197 -4.25 -13.47 -17.02
N ALA A 198 -3.79 -12.23 -16.88
CA ALA A 198 -3.82 -11.51 -15.61
C ALA A 198 -5.26 -11.20 -15.17
N LYS A 199 -6.11 -10.72 -16.10
CA LYS A 199 -7.53 -10.45 -15.87
C LYS A 199 -8.30 -11.71 -15.50
N ALA A 200 -8.11 -12.80 -16.25
CA ALA A 200 -8.74 -14.10 -15.95
C ALA A 200 -8.31 -14.61 -14.57
N ARG A 201 -7.03 -14.43 -14.21
CA ARG A 201 -6.55 -14.84 -12.88
C ARG A 201 -7.12 -13.96 -11.78
N ALA A 202 -7.26 -12.65 -11.99
CA ALA A 202 -7.88 -11.74 -11.04
C ALA A 202 -9.36 -12.11 -10.80
N ALA A 203 -10.10 -12.39 -11.88
CA ALA A 203 -11.49 -12.86 -11.79
C ALA A 203 -11.61 -14.19 -11.03
N TRP A 204 -10.71 -15.16 -11.27
CA TRP A 204 -10.72 -16.44 -10.55
C TRP A 204 -10.36 -16.32 -9.06
N LEU A 205 -9.63 -15.27 -8.67
CA LEU A 205 -9.26 -15.01 -7.28
C LEU A 205 -10.32 -14.22 -6.51
N SER A 206 -11.29 -13.66 -7.22
CA SER A 206 -12.42 -12.92 -6.67
C SER A 206 -13.49 -13.91 -6.24
#